data_AF-A0A1Z1MIQ5-F1
#
_entry.id   AF-A0A1Z1MIQ5-F1
#
_cell.length_a   1.000
_cell.length_b   1.000
_cell.length_c   1.000
_cell.angle_alpha   90.00
_cell.angle_beta   90.00
_cell.angle_gamma   90.00
#
_symmetry.space_group_name_H-M   'P 1'
#
loop_
_entity.id
_entity.type
_entity.pdbx_description
1 polymer ?
#
loop_
_entity_poly.entity_id
_entity_poly.type
_entity_poly.pdbx_seq_one_letter_code
_entity_poly.pdbx_strand_id
1 'polypeptide(L)' 'MNIEEEIYNLKKELVILRISKVTKQKFEIHKMKKIQHQISQMHQLSNKKKS' A
#
# COMPACT_ATOMS: atom_id res chain seq x y z
N MET A 1 9.03 -11.07 10.20
CA MET A 1 8.46 -9.91 9.49
C MET A 1 6.97 -9.86 9.82
N ASN A 2 6.50 -8.79 10.46
CA ASN A 2 5.10 -8.67 10.85
C ASN A 2 4.29 -8.12 9.66
N ILE A 3 3.30 -8.89 9.20
CA ILE A 3 2.44 -8.50 8.06
C ILE A 3 1.72 -7.18 8.35
N GLU A 4 1.33 -6.94 9.61
CA GLU A 4 0.67 -5.70 10.01
C GLU A 4 1.60 -4.49 9.89
N GLU A 5 2.88 -4.66 10.20
CA GLU A 5 3.91 -3.62 10.10
C GLU A 5 4.21 -3.28 8.63
N GLU A 6 4.29 -4.28 7.75
CA GLU A 6 4.42 -4.06 6.31
C GLU A 6 3.20 -3.32 5.73
N ILE A 7 1.98 -3.73 6.10
CA ILE A 7 0.76 -3.05 5.67
C ILE A 7 0.76 -1.60 6.16
N TYR A 8 1.21 -1.34 7.38
CA TYR A 8 1.32 0.01 7.93
C TYR A 8 2.31 0.88 7.14
N ASN A 9 3.47 0.34 6.77
CA ASN A 9 4.46 1.04 5.96
C ASN A 9 3.95 1.32 4.54
N LEU A 10 3.31 0.35 3.89
CA LEU A 10 2.69 0.53 2.58
C LEU A 10 1.57 1.60 2.60
N LYS A 11 0.79 1.66 3.69
CA LYS A 11 -0.22 2.72 3.88
C LYS A 11 0.42 4.11 4.02
N LYS A 12 1.55 4.24 4.72
CA LYS A 12 2.31 5.51 4.79
C LYS A 12 2.76 5.97 3.41
N GLU A 13 3.37 5.08 2.62
CA GLU A 13 3.79 5.40 1.26
C GLU A 13 2.61 5.82 0.37
N LEU A 14 1.48 5.13 0.49
CA LEU A 14 0.27 5.45 -0.25
C LEU A 14 -0.26 6.85 0.09
N VAL A 15 -0.18 7.28 1.36
CA VAL A 15 -0.56 8.63 1.79
C VAL A 15 0.34 9.68 1.15
N ILE A 16 1.65 9.47 1.12
CA ILE A 16 2.60 10.39 0.48
C ILE A 16 2.27 10.54 -1.01
N LEU A 17 2.04 9.43 -1.72
CA LEU A 17 1.66 9.46 -3.14
C LEU A 17 0.32 10.17 -3.38
N ARG A 18 -0.65 10.02 -2.47
CA ARG A 18 -1.93 10.75 -2.52
C ARG A 18 -1.73 12.24 -2.33
N ILE A 19 -0.87 12.66 -1.40
CA ILE A 19 -0.53 14.07 -1.20
C ILE A 19 0.09 14.63 -2.48
N SER A 20 1.11 13.97 -3.06
CA SER A 20 1.73 14.39 -4.32
C SER A 20 0.73 14.50 -5.47
N LYS A 21 -0.25 13.59 -5.55
CA LYS A 21 -1.34 13.65 -6.52
C LYS A 21 -2.23 14.88 -6.31
N VAL A 22 -2.66 15.14 -5.08
CA VAL A 22 -3.55 16.27 -4.73
C VAL A 22 -2.83 17.60 -4.95
N THR A 23 -1.54 17.69 -4.62
CA THR A 23 -0.71 18.88 -4.83
C THR A 23 -0.25 19.05 -6.28
N LYS A 24 -0.70 18.19 -7.22
CA LYS A 24 -0.34 18.20 -8.64
C LYS A 24 1.18 18.14 -8.89
N GLN A 25 1.94 17.59 -7.95
CA GLN A 25 3.36 17.31 -8.16
C GLN A 25 3.51 16.15 -9.17
N LYS A 26 4.70 15.98 -9.73
CA LYS A 26 4.99 14.75 -10.50
C LYS A 26 4.82 13.55 -9.59
N PHE A 27 3.87 12.67 -9.92
CA PHE A 27 3.61 11.46 -9.17
C PHE A 27 3.46 10.27 -10.11
N GLU A 28 3.81 9.08 -9.61
CA GLU A 28 3.81 7.86 -10.40
C GLU A 28 2.56 7.03 -10.08
N ILE A 29 1.55 7.09 -10.95
CA ILE A 29 0.29 6.37 -10.78
C ILE A 29 0.48 4.85 -10.69
N HIS A 30 1.49 4.32 -11.38
CA HIS A 30 1.80 2.89 -11.37
C HIS A 30 2.34 2.43 -10.02
N LYS A 31 3.14 3.24 -9.31
CA LYS A 31 3.58 2.97 -7.94
C LYS A 31 2.38 2.89 -6.99
N MET A 32 1.42 3.80 -7.14
CA MET A 32 0.19 3.78 -6.34
C MET A 32 -0.61 2.49 -6.53
N LYS A 33 -0.80 2.04 -7.79
CA LYS A 33 -1.48 0.78 -8.11
C LYS A 33 -0.73 -0.43 -7.56
N LYS A 34 0.61 -0.43 -7.64
CA LYS A 34 1.45 -1.50 -7.10
C LYS A 34 1.30 -1.65 -5.59
N ILE A 35 1.37 -0.54 -4.85
CA ILE A 35 1.19 -0.54 -3.39
C ILE A 35 -0.20 -1.05 -2.99
N GLN A 36 -1.25 -0.60 -3.69
CA GLN A 36 -2.61 -1.10 -3.46
C GLN A 36 -2.74 -2.60 -3.69
N HIS A 37 -2.10 -3.10 -4.76
CA HIS A 37 -2.07 -4.53 -5.06
C HIS A 37 -1.34 -5.33 -3.97
N GLN A 38 -0.18 -4.83 -3.50
CA GLN A 38 0.59 -5.46 -2.43
C GLN A 38 -0.22 -5.54 -1.12
N ILE A 39 -0.89 -4.46 -0.72
CA ILE A 39 -1.78 -4.46 0.46
C ILE A 39 -2.88 -5.52 0.32
N SER A 40 -3.50 -5.62 -0.86
CA SER A 40 -4.54 -6.63 -1.13
C SER A 40 -4.00 -8.07 -0.99
N GLN A 41 -2.82 -8.35 -1.57
CA GLN A 41 -2.17 -9.66 -1.44
C GLN A 41 -1.84 -10.00 0.02
N MET A 42 -1.31 -9.04 0.79
CA MET A 42 -1.00 -9.25 2.21
C MET A 42 -2.24 -9.56 3.04
N HIS A 43 -3.36 -8.86 2.78
CA HIS A 43 -4.64 -9.18 3.43
C HIS A 43 -5.13 -10.59 3.09
N GLN A 44 -5.05 -11.00 1.82
CA GLN A 44 -5.40 -12.36 1.41
C GLN A 44 -4.55 -13.42 2.12
N LEU A 45 -3.23 -13.21 2.22
CA LEU A 45 -2.33 -14.11 2.94
C LEU A 45 -2.65 -14.16 4.43
N SER A 46 -2.95 -13.02 5.06
CA SER A 46 -3.32 -12.97 6.48
C SER A 46 -4.63 -13.72 6.77
N ASN A 47 -5.60 -13.63 5.86
CA ASN A 47 -6.90 -14.30 6.00
C ASN A 47 -6.77 -15.81 5.77
N LYS A 48 -5.94 -16.25 4.81
CA LYS A 48 -5.66 -17.68 4.60
C LYS A 48 -4.98 -18.34 5.80
N LYS A 49 -4.10 -17.63 6.51
CA LYS A 49 -3.43 -18.16 7.72
C LYS A 49 -4.34 -18.24 8.96
N LYS A 50 -5.49 -17.56 8.96
CA LYS A 50 -6.47 -17.61 10.05
C LYS A 50 -7.51 -18.73 9.89
N SER A 51 -7.58 -19.37 8.72
CA SER A 51 -8.43 -20.53 8.45
C SER A 51 -7.68 -21.83 8.69
#